data_AF-A0A8X6SGX9-F1
#
_entry.id   AF-A0A8X6SGX9-F1
#
_cell.length_a   1.000
_cell.length_b   1.000
_cell.length_c   1.000
_cell.angle_alpha   90.00
_cell.angle_beta   90.00
_cell.angle_gamma   90.00
#
_symmetry.space_group_name_H-M   'P 1'
#
loop_
_entity.id
_entity.type
_entity.pdbx_description
1 polymer ?
#
loop_
_entity_poly.entity_id
_entity_poly.type
_entity_poly.pdbx_seq_one_letter_code
_entity_poly.pdbx_strand_id
1 'polypeptide(L)'
;MNLSQVILFSDSTIALSWIKTPPHLLKTFVANRVAKIRELTVNFSWHHISSENNPADLVSRGLSVSDLINSSLWWKGPDPSIFKNDERLENINDC
;
A
#
# COMPACT_ATOMS: atom_id res chain seq x y z
N MET A 1 -6.41 18.40 -12.35
CA MET A 1 -5.34 17.46 -11.95
C MET A 1 -5.75 16.09 -12.48
N ASN A 2 -5.07 15.57 -13.49
CA ASN A 2 -5.34 14.24 -14.02
C ASN A 2 -4.34 13.28 -13.34
N LEU A 3 -4.83 12.35 -12.53
CA LEU A 3 -3.99 11.32 -11.93
C LEU A 3 -3.79 10.24 -12.97
N SER A 4 -2.62 10.23 -13.61
CA SER A 4 -2.27 9.22 -14.62
C SER A 4 -2.16 7.82 -14.03
N GLN A 5 -1.79 7.70 -12.75
CA GLN A 5 -1.59 6.42 -12.07
C GLN A 5 -1.67 6.58 -10.55
N VAL A 6 -2.21 5.58 -9.86
CA VAL A 6 -2.23 5.48 -8.40
C VAL A 6 -1.62 4.15 -7.98
N ILE A 7 -0.65 4.21 -7.08
CA ILE A 7 0.02 3.05 -6.50
C ILE A 7 -0.30 3.01 -5.01
N LEU A 8 -0.66 1.83 -4.51
CA LEU A 8 -1.05 1.57 -3.14
C LEU A 8 -0.03 0.64 -2.49
N PHE A 9 0.37 0.95 -1.27
CA PHE A 9 1.35 0.16 -0.54
C PHE A 9 0.76 -0.41 0.76
N SER A 10 1.22 -1.60 1.12
CA SER A 10 0.97 -2.23 2.41
C SER A 10 2.21 -3.02 2.82
N ASP A 11 2.57 -3.01 4.09
CA ASP A 11 3.62 -3.87 4.65
C ASP A 11 3.09 -5.23 5.10
N SER A 12 1.77 -5.42 5.13
CA SER A 12 1.14 -6.69 5.44
C SER A 12 1.06 -7.59 4.21
N THR A 13 2.01 -8.51 4.07
CA THR A 13 2.00 -9.55 3.03
C THR A 13 0.75 -10.43 3.11
N ILE A 14 0.21 -10.65 4.31
CA ILE A 14 -1.05 -11.38 4.52
C ILE A 14 -2.23 -10.61 3.92
N ALA A 15 -2.34 -9.30 4.20
CA ALA A 15 -3.40 -8.47 3.63
C ALA A 15 -3.31 -8.41 2.10
N LEU A 16 -2.10 -8.27 1.56
CA LEU A 16 -1.87 -8.30 0.10
C LEU A 16 -2.26 -9.65 -0.53
N SER A 17 -1.98 -10.77 0.15
CA SER A 17 -2.40 -12.10 -0.29
C SER A 17 -3.93 -12.23 -0.32
N TRP A 18 -4.63 -11.71 0.70
CA TRP A 18 -6.09 -11.67 0.70
C TRP A 18 -6.67 -10.81 -0.40
N ILE A 19 -6.09 -9.64 -0.68
CA ILE A 19 -6.54 -8.77 -1.78
C ILE A 19 -6.46 -9.48 -3.14
N LYS A 20 -5.43 -10.31 -3.35
CA LYS A 20 -5.26 -11.13 -4.57
C LYS A 20 -6.19 -12.34 -4.63
N THR A 21 -6.74 -12.76 -3.50
CA THR A 21 -7.64 -13.92 -3.41
C THR A 21 -9.08 -13.52 -3.78
N PRO A 22 -9.81 -14.32 -4.58
CA PRO A 22 -11.24 -14.12 -4.79
C PRO A 22 -12.02 -14.07 -3.45
N PRO A 23 -12.88 -13.05 -3.20
CA PRO A 23 -13.56 -12.87 -1.92
C PRO A 23 -14.34 -14.09 -1.43
N HIS A 24 -14.97 -14.85 -2.35
CA HIS A 24 -15.76 -16.03 -2.00
C HIS A 24 -14.95 -17.19 -1.40
N LEU A 25 -13.62 -17.16 -1.52
CA LEU A 25 -12.71 -18.13 -0.89
C LEU A 25 -12.24 -17.72 0.51
N LEU A 26 -12.59 -16.50 0.95
CA LEU A 26 -12.17 -15.94 2.23
C LEU A 26 -13.31 -16.05 3.26
N LYS A 27 -12.96 -16.06 4.56
CA LYS A 27 -13.96 -15.96 5.63
C LYS A 27 -14.75 -14.67 5.51
N THR A 28 -16.06 -14.71 5.79
CA THR A 28 -17.03 -13.61 5.56
C THR A 28 -16.51 -12.22 5.97
N PHE A 29 -15.90 -12.10 7.15
CA PHE A 29 -15.36 -10.82 7.63
C PHE A 29 -14.26 -10.23 6.72
N VAL A 30 -13.37 -11.09 6.22
CA VAL A 30 -12.26 -10.71 5.33
C VAL A 30 -12.77 -10.55 3.90
N ALA A 31 -13.64 -11.45 3.44
CA ALA A 31 -14.29 -11.40 2.13
C ALA A 31 -14.99 -10.06 1.88
N ASN A 32 -15.79 -9.58 2.84
CA ASN A 32 -16.51 -8.31 2.71
C ASN A 32 -15.58 -7.11 2.55
N ARG A 33 -14.45 -7.10 3.27
CA ARG A 33 -13.44 -6.04 3.18
C ARG A 33 -12.67 -6.10 1.88
N VAL A 34 -12.23 -7.28 1.48
CA VAL A 34 -11.51 -7.49 0.22
C VAL A 34 -12.39 -7.12 -0.97
N ALA A 35 -13.68 -7.50 -0.96
CA ALA A 35 -14.63 -7.08 -2.00
C ALA A 35 -14.69 -5.55 -2.12
N LYS A 36 -14.82 -4.84 -0.98
CA LYS A 36 -14.87 -3.38 -0.99
C LYS A 36 -13.55 -2.74 -1.45
N ILE A 37 -12.41 -3.27 -1.01
CA ILE A 37 -11.08 -2.79 -1.44
C ILE A 37 -10.95 -2.95 -2.94
N ARG A 38 -11.27 -4.13 -3.50
CA ARG A 38 -11.16 -4.40 -4.93
C ARG A 38 -12.10 -3.52 -5.77
N GLU A 39 -13.31 -3.26 -5.30
CA GLU A 39 -14.25 -2.33 -5.94
C GLU A 39 -13.67 -0.91 -6.02
N LEU A 40 -13.09 -0.41 -4.92
CA LEU A 40 -12.53 0.95 -4.83
C LEU A 40 -11.18 1.12 -5.53
N THR A 41 -10.46 0.01 -5.78
CA THR A 41 -9.06 0.03 -6.25
C THR A 41 -8.89 -0.69 -7.58
N VAL A 42 -9.98 -0.84 -8.37
CA VAL A 42 -10.01 -1.62 -9.63
C VAL A 42 -8.92 -1.20 -10.63
N ASN A 43 -8.56 0.08 -10.67
CA ASN A 43 -7.55 0.63 -11.59
C ASN A 43 -6.22 0.95 -10.89
N PHE A 44 -6.02 0.50 -9.65
CA PHE A 44 -4.85 0.83 -8.84
C PHE A 44 -4.02 -0.43 -8.57
N SER A 45 -2.70 -0.25 -8.46
CA SER A 45 -1.77 -1.35 -8.23
C SER A 45 -1.37 -1.43 -6.76
N TRP A 46 -1.46 -2.63 -6.18
CA TRP A 46 -1.05 -2.91 -4.78
C TRP A 46 0.36 -3.51 -4.72
N HIS A 47 1.24 -2.89 -3.95
CA HIS A 47 2.63 -3.30 -3.76
C HIS A 47 2.96 -3.49 -2.29
N HIS A 48 4.01 -4.27 -2.05
CA HIS A 48 4.58 -4.42 -0.73
C HIS A 48 5.60 -3.31 -0.47
N ILE A 49 5.62 -2.80 0.76
CA ILE A 49 6.67 -1.93 1.28
C ILE A 49 7.14 -2.48 2.63
N SER A 50 8.40 -2.27 3.02
CA SER A 50 8.82 -2.67 4.37
C SER A 50 8.21 -1.75 5.42
N SER A 51 7.98 -2.25 6.64
CA SER A 51 7.37 -1.47 7.72
C SER A 51 8.17 -0.21 8.07
N GLU A 52 9.49 -0.25 7.95
CA GLU A 52 10.37 0.91 8.19
C GLU A 52 10.16 2.05 7.19
N ASN A 53 9.66 1.71 5.98
CA ASN A 53 9.39 2.65 4.91
C ASN A 53 7.89 2.98 4.79
N ASN A 54 7.03 2.42 5.65
CA ASN A 54 5.59 2.66 5.64
C ASN A 54 5.24 3.85 6.56
N PRO A 55 4.85 5.03 6.04
CA PRO A 55 4.50 6.16 6.88
C PRO A 55 3.28 5.89 7.78
N ALA A 56 2.38 4.99 7.38
CA ALA A 56 1.21 4.64 8.18
C ALA A 56 1.57 3.96 9.50
N ASP A 57 2.73 3.30 9.56
CA ASP A 57 3.23 2.64 10.77
C ASP A 57 3.62 3.63 11.87
N LEU A 58 4.08 4.84 11.49
CA LEU A 58 4.43 5.89 12.44
C LEU A 58 3.22 6.35 13.26
N VAL A 59 2.06 6.47 12.63
CA VAL A 59 0.83 6.91 13.30
C VAL A 59 0.13 5.76 14.01
N SER A 60 0.21 4.54 13.49
CA SER A 60 -0.46 3.38 14.11
C SER A 60 0.24 2.89 15.38
N ARG A 61 1.58 2.96 15.45
CA ARG A 61 2.38 2.54 16.63
C ARG A 61 2.43 3.59 17.73
N GLY A 62 2.09 4.84 17.41
CA GLY A 62 2.25 5.98 18.29
C GLY A 62 3.65 6.55 18.18
N LEU A 63 3.73 7.79 17.70
CA LEU A 63 4.93 8.60 17.64
C LEU A 63 4.70 9.85 18.48
N SER A 64 5.72 10.35 19.18
CA SER A 64 5.59 11.61 19.89
C SER A 64 5.35 12.75 18.90
N VAL A 65 4.63 13.80 19.32
CA VAL A 65 4.39 14.97 18.45
C VAL A 65 5.72 15.60 18.00
N SER A 66 6.71 15.65 18.90
CA SER A 66 8.04 16.19 18.61
C SER A 66 8.76 15.37 17.52
N ASP A 67 8.67 14.05 17.56
CA ASP A 67 9.28 13.19 16.55
C ASP A 67 8.50 13.26 15.22
N LEU A 68 7.17 13.36 15.27
CA LEU A 68 6.32 13.47 14.09
C LEU A 68 6.61 14.76 13.31
N ILE A 69 6.78 15.89 14.00
CA ILE A 69 7.14 17.18 13.37
C ILE A 69 8.43 17.05 12.58
N ASN A 70 9.39 16.25 13.06
CA ASN A 70 10.70 16.05 12.43
C ASN A 70 10.75 14.82 11.49
N SER A 71 9.65 14.10 11.30
CA SER A 71 9.63 12.87 10.51
C SER A 71 9.58 13.14 9.01
N SER A 72 10.74 13.04 8.35
CA SER A 72 10.81 13.13 6.88
C SER A 72 9.96 12.06 6.20
N LEU A 73 9.90 10.84 6.76
CA LEU A 73 9.11 9.74 6.22
C LEU A 73 7.61 10.06 6.20
N TRP A 74 7.10 10.72 7.24
CA TRP A 74 5.69 11.14 7.29
C TRP A 74 5.39 12.24 6.28
N TRP A 75 6.22 13.29 6.25
CA TRP A 75 5.93 14.49 5.45
C TRP A 75 6.26 14.35 3.97
N LYS A 76 7.25 13.52 3.63
CA LYS A 76 7.73 13.34 2.25
C LYS A 76 7.45 11.96 1.68
N GLY A 77 7.03 11.01 2.51
CA GLY A 77 6.93 9.62 2.12
C GLY A 77 8.30 8.92 2.06
N PRO A 78 8.31 7.66 1.62
CA PRO A 78 9.53 6.88 1.46
C PRO A 78 10.42 7.40 0.31
N ASP A 79 11.71 7.06 0.35
CA ASP A 79 12.66 7.42 -0.69
C ASP A 79 12.25 6.81 -2.05
N PRO A 80 12.10 7.59 -3.13
CA PRO A 80 11.67 7.06 -4.43
C PRO A 80 12.56 5.94 -4.99
N SER A 81 13.82 5.84 -4.58
CA SER A 81 14.72 4.76 -4.98
C SER A 81 14.23 3.37 -4.57
N ILE A 82 13.40 3.24 -3.52
CA ILE A 82 12.84 1.94 -3.12
C ILE A 82 11.90 1.37 -4.19
N PHE A 83 11.36 2.23 -5.05
CA PHE A 83 10.46 1.86 -6.13
C PHE A 83 11.19 1.51 -7.43
N LYS A 84 12.49 1.80 -7.54
CA LYS A 84 13.28 1.59 -8.76
C LYS A 84 13.78 0.14 -8.94
N ASN A 85 13.72 -0.67 -7.89
CA ASN A 85 14.15 -2.07 -7.91
C ASN A 85 12.97 -3.06 -7.87
N ASP A 86 11.73 -2.57 -7.90
CA ASP A 86 10.56 -3.43 -8.03
C ASP A 86 10.25 -3.58 -9.52
N GLU A 87 10.73 -4.65 -10.15
CA GLU A 87 10.42 -5.01 -11.55
C GLU A 87 8.90 -5.07 -11.83
N ARG A 88 8.07 -5.18 -10.78
CA ARG A 88 6.59 -5.13 -10.87
C ARG A 88 6.04 -3.72 -11.06
N LEU A 89 6.85 -2.68 -10.83
CA LEU A 89 6.55 -1.29 -11.15
C LEU A 89 7.02 -0.91 -12.56
N GLU A 90 7.86 -1.72 -13.21
CA GLU A 90 8.36 -1.49 -14.58
C GLU A 90 7.51 -2.15 -15.67
N ASN A 91 6.71 -3.17 -15.34
CA ASN A 91 5.79 -3.85 -16.29
C ASN A 91 4.43 -3.15 -16.41
N ILE A 92 4.43 -1.86 -16.80
CA ILE A 92 3.21 -1.04 -16.96
C ILE A 92 2.78 -0.90 -18.44
N ASN A 93 3.52 -1.46 -19.40
CA ASN A 93 3.21 -1.34 -20.82
C ASN A 93 2.55 -2.58 -21.48
N ASP A 94 2.23 -3.63 -20.73
CA ASP A 94 1.63 -4.87 -21.27
C ASP A 94 0.16 -5.11 -20.86
N CYS A 95 -0.64 -4.05 -20.73
CA CYS A 95 -2.11 -4.12 -20.75
C CYS A 95 -2.69 -3.11 -21.73
#